data_AF-A0A7X6Q622-F1
#
_entry.id   AF-A0A7X6Q622-F1
#
_cell.length_a   1.000
_cell.length_b   1.000
_cell.length_c   1.000
_cell.angle_alpha   90.00
_cell.angle_beta   90.00
_cell.angle_gamma   90.00
#
_symmetry.space_group_name_H-M   'P 1'
#
loop_
_entity.id
_entity.type
_entity.pdbx_description
1 polymer ?
#
loop_
_entity_poly.entity_id
_entity_poly.type
_entity_poly.pdbx_seq_one_letter_code
_entity_poly.pdbx_strand_id
1 'polypeptide(L)'
;MSRTLFVTTALPYANGSFHIGHIMEYIQADIWVRALRMAGHTVHFVCADDAHGAPIMLKAESEGISPEELVAKIAAERPKYLNGFHIKFDHWHNTHSPENVELSQDIYRSLKAAGFISQRSIEQFYDPVKGMFLPDRYIKGECPSCHAKDQYGDACEHCSTAYSPTELIEPYSTLTGTKPVLKSSEHFFFNLSDPRCVEFLLEWTQGKNAQGKPRLQSEV
;
A
#
# COMPACT_ATOMS: atom_id res chain seq x y z
N MET A 1 -7.86 32.10 -16.11
CA MET A 1 -8.20 32.11 -14.67
C MET A 1 -7.17 31.27 -13.93
N SER A 2 -6.74 31.71 -12.75
CA SER A 2 -5.90 30.88 -11.87
C SER A 2 -6.73 29.73 -11.29
N ARG A 3 -6.12 28.55 -11.13
CA ARG A 3 -6.72 27.33 -10.57
C ARG A 3 -6.02 27.02 -9.26
N THR A 4 -6.75 26.40 -8.33
CA THR A 4 -6.17 25.74 -7.16
C THR A 4 -6.09 24.24 -7.44
N LEU A 5 -4.91 23.66 -7.29
CA LEU A 5 -4.60 22.28 -7.64
C LEU A 5 -3.99 21.57 -6.42
N PHE A 6 -4.47 20.37 -6.15
CA PHE A 6 -3.89 19.45 -5.18
C PHE A 6 -3.17 18.35 -5.95
N VAL A 7 -1.86 18.23 -5.76
CA VAL A 7 -0.99 17.31 -6.49
C VAL A 7 -0.30 16.41 -5.50
N THR A 8 -0.33 15.11 -5.77
CA THR A 8 0.31 14.08 -4.95
C THR A 8 1.14 13.16 -5.82
N THR A 9 2.11 12.51 -5.20
CA THR A 9 2.83 11.35 -5.72
C THR A 9 2.45 10.12 -4.90
N ALA A 10 2.84 8.94 -5.34
CA ALA A 10 2.74 7.74 -4.50
C ALA A 10 3.53 7.94 -3.20
N LEU A 11 2.95 7.46 -2.10
CA LEU A 11 3.60 7.49 -0.80
C LEU A 11 4.67 6.40 -0.77
N PRO A 12 5.96 6.73 -0.56
CA PRO A 12 6.98 5.72 -0.49
C PRO A 12 6.92 4.94 0.82
N TYR A 13 7.13 3.63 0.73
CA TYR A 13 7.13 2.75 1.89
C TYR A 13 8.33 3.03 2.81
N ALA A 14 8.08 3.14 4.11
CA ALA A 14 9.06 3.53 5.13
C ALA A 14 9.91 2.34 5.63
N ASN A 15 10.11 1.32 4.80
CA ASN A 15 11.00 0.19 5.08
C ASN A 15 12.35 0.28 4.36
N GLY A 16 12.61 1.33 3.57
CA GLY A 16 13.84 1.44 2.79
C GLY A 16 14.17 2.83 2.25
N SER A 17 15.41 2.96 1.78
CA SER A 17 15.92 4.15 1.10
C SER A 17 15.31 4.28 -0.30
N PHE A 18 15.31 5.50 -0.85
CA PHE A 18 14.90 5.72 -2.23
C PHE A 18 15.86 5.09 -3.23
N HIS A 19 15.29 4.65 -4.35
CA HIS A 19 16.00 4.30 -5.57
C HIS A 19 15.50 5.16 -6.75
N ILE A 20 16.18 5.10 -7.89
CA ILE A 20 15.89 6.00 -9.03
C ILE A 20 14.45 5.90 -9.55
N GLY A 21 13.81 4.73 -9.47
CA GLY A 21 12.39 4.58 -9.80
C GLY A 21 11.45 5.49 -9.01
N HIS A 22 11.67 5.65 -7.70
CA HIS A 22 10.89 6.59 -6.87
C HIS A 22 11.11 8.04 -7.34
N ILE A 23 12.38 8.40 -7.54
CA ILE A 23 12.79 9.75 -7.92
C ILE A 23 12.24 10.12 -9.31
N MET A 24 12.14 9.17 -10.24
CA MET A 24 11.58 9.39 -11.57
C MET A 24 10.14 9.92 -11.49
N GLU A 25 9.29 9.31 -10.67
CA GLU A 25 7.91 9.77 -10.45
C GLU A 25 7.89 11.21 -9.91
N TYR A 26 8.74 11.48 -8.91
CA TYR A 26 8.79 12.79 -8.27
C TYR A 26 9.31 13.88 -9.21
N ILE A 27 10.28 13.58 -10.08
CA ILE A 27 10.76 14.52 -11.10
C ILE A 27 9.62 14.86 -12.08
N GLN A 28 8.86 13.86 -12.55
CA GLN A 28 7.73 14.11 -13.45
C GLN A 28 6.68 15.03 -12.81
N ALA A 29 6.30 14.73 -11.57
CA ALA A 29 5.36 15.56 -10.81
C ALA A 29 5.90 16.97 -10.54
N ASP A 30 7.17 17.10 -10.13
CA ASP A 30 7.80 18.38 -9.80
C ASP A 30 7.93 19.30 -11.04
N ILE A 31 8.26 18.75 -12.21
CA ILE A 31 8.26 19.49 -13.49
C ILE A 31 6.85 20.05 -13.76
N TRP A 32 5.81 19.22 -13.62
CA TRP A 32 4.44 19.64 -13.87
C TRP A 32 3.97 20.71 -12.88
N VAL A 33 4.26 20.53 -11.59
CA VAL A 33 3.98 21.48 -10.52
C VAL A 33 4.64 22.84 -10.78
N ARG A 34 5.92 22.84 -11.19
CA ARG A 34 6.63 24.07 -11.55
C ARG A 34 6.00 24.78 -12.73
N ALA A 35 5.66 24.04 -13.80
CA ALA A 35 5.01 24.61 -14.97
C ALA A 35 3.66 25.27 -14.61
N LEU A 36 2.85 24.61 -13.77
CA LEU A 36 1.57 25.16 -13.30
C LEU A 36 1.75 26.41 -12.43
N ARG A 37 2.73 26.41 -11.53
CA ARG A 37 3.06 27.59 -10.72
C ARG A 37 3.51 28.76 -11.58
N MET A 38 4.35 28.51 -12.59
CA MET A 38 4.78 29.52 -13.57
C MET A 38 3.62 30.05 -14.41
N ALA A 39 2.60 29.23 -14.69
CA ALA A 39 1.36 29.64 -15.35
C ALA A 39 0.40 30.43 -14.42
N GLY A 40 0.81 30.72 -13.18
CA GLY A 40 0.04 31.52 -12.22
C GLY A 40 -1.02 30.72 -11.45
N HIS A 41 -0.94 29.39 -11.41
CA HIS A 41 -1.82 28.55 -10.60
C HIS A 41 -1.32 28.41 -9.16
N THR A 42 -2.25 28.27 -8.22
CA THR A 42 -1.94 27.84 -6.85
C THR A 42 -1.88 26.32 -6.83
N VAL A 43 -0.74 25.77 -6.41
CA VAL A 43 -0.51 24.32 -6.39
C VAL A 43 -0.04 23.91 -5.01
N HIS A 44 -0.77 22.98 -4.38
CA HIS A 44 -0.38 22.27 -3.17
C HIS A 44 0.21 20.92 -3.56
N PHE A 45 1.52 20.80 -3.51
CA PHE A 45 2.24 19.57 -3.86
C PHE A 45 2.63 18.82 -2.58
N VAL A 46 1.97 17.70 -2.30
CA VAL A 46 2.09 17.01 -1.02
C VAL A 46 2.42 15.53 -1.17
N CYS A 47 3.13 14.98 -0.20
CA CYS A 47 3.43 13.56 -0.08
C CYS A 47 3.59 13.20 1.41
N ALA A 48 3.83 11.94 1.71
CA ALA A 48 4.05 11.41 3.04
C ALA A 48 4.76 10.06 2.96
N ASP A 49 5.48 9.66 4.01
CA ASP A 49 5.94 8.27 4.13
C ASP A 49 4.77 7.33 4.49
N ASP A 50 4.68 6.19 3.80
CA ASP A 50 3.80 5.08 4.14
C ASP A 50 4.47 4.21 5.22
N ALA A 51 3.94 4.25 6.43
CA ALA A 51 4.62 3.84 7.66
C ALA A 51 3.97 2.62 8.34
N HIS A 52 3.00 1.96 7.69
CA HIS A 52 2.30 0.80 8.27
C HIS A 52 2.52 -0.47 7.45
N GLY A 53 2.44 -1.62 8.14
CA GLY A 53 2.42 -2.95 7.53
C GLY A 53 3.47 -3.91 8.12
N ALA A 54 3.23 -5.20 7.91
CA ALA A 54 4.10 -6.27 8.42
C ALA A 54 5.58 -6.14 8.00
N PRO A 55 5.93 -5.68 6.79
CA PRO A 55 7.34 -5.52 6.41
C PRO A 55 8.10 -4.49 7.27
N ILE A 56 7.44 -3.43 7.74
CA ILE A 56 8.05 -2.42 8.62
C ILE A 56 8.27 -3.02 10.01
N MET A 57 7.23 -3.66 10.56
CA MET A 57 7.31 -4.33 11.87
C MET A 57 8.45 -5.36 11.92
N LEU A 58 8.52 -6.24 10.92
CA LEU A 58 9.52 -7.32 10.88
C LEU A 58 10.94 -6.79 10.61
N LYS A 59 11.08 -5.73 9.81
CA LYS A 59 12.37 -5.08 9.62
C LYS A 59 12.86 -4.41 10.90
N ALA A 60 11.99 -3.68 11.59
CA ALA A 60 12.31 -3.02 12.85
C ALA A 60 12.76 -4.04 13.90
N GLU A 61 12.04 -5.16 14.00
CA GLU A 61 12.42 -6.27 14.88
C GLU A 61 13.77 -6.88 14.51
N SER A 62 14.07 -7.08 13.22
CA SER A 62 15.37 -7.59 12.76
C SER A 62 16.54 -6.65 13.07
N GLU A 63 16.27 -5.35 13.19
CA GLU A 63 17.23 -4.32 13.58
C GLU A 63 17.26 -4.07 15.10
N GLY A 64 16.39 -4.72 15.88
CA GLY A 64 16.29 -4.54 17.33
C GLY A 64 15.77 -3.17 17.76
N ILE A 65 14.97 -2.51 16.91
CA ILE A 65 14.41 -1.17 17.13
C ILE A 65 12.89 -1.19 17.01
N SER A 66 12.22 -0.12 17.45
CA SER A 66 10.77 0.03 17.27
C SER A 66 10.41 0.36 15.81
N PRO A 67 9.18 0.05 15.35
CA PRO A 67 8.69 0.49 14.05
C PRO A 67 8.80 2.01 13.84
N GLU A 68 8.51 2.80 14.87
CA GLU A 68 8.62 4.26 14.86
C GLU A 68 10.07 4.72 14.69
N GLU A 69 11.02 4.06 15.36
CA GLU A 69 12.46 4.32 15.20
C GLU A 69 12.93 4.01 13.79
N LEU A 70 12.49 2.88 13.20
CA LEU A 70 12.79 2.53 11.81
C LEU A 70 12.25 3.58 10.84
N VAL A 71 10.97 3.95 10.99
CA VAL A 71 10.32 4.96 10.15
C VAL A 71 11.04 6.30 10.26
N ALA A 72 11.40 6.73 11.48
CA ALA A 72 12.15 7.97 11.70
C ALA A 72 13.54 7.94 11.08
N LYS A 73 14.26 6.82 11.21
CA LYS A 73 15.58 6.60 10.59
C LYS A 73 15.50 6.73 9.06
N ILE A 74 14.52 6.08 8.44
CA ILE A 74 14.30 6.14 6.99
C ILE A 74 13.87 7.55 6.55
N ALA A 75 12.99 8.21 7.31
CA ALA A 75 12.54 9.57 7.04
C ALA A 75 13.71 10.60 7.09
N ALA A 76 14.69 10.38 7.96
CA ALA A 76 15.87 11.25 8.06
C ALA A 76 16.74 11.24 6.80
N GLU A 77 16.64 10.22 5.94
CA GLU A 77 17.36 10.16 4.67
C GLU A 77 16.68 10.99 3.56
N ARG A 78 15.38 11.27 3.68
CA ARG A 78 14.58 11.91 2.63
C ARG A 78 15.13 13.26 2.17
N PRO A 79 15.55 14.18 3.07
CA PRO A 79 16.09 15.48 2.66
C PRO A 79 17.32 15.36 1.75
N LYS A 80 18.18 14.36 1.96
CA LYS A 80 19.36 14.14 1.11
C LYS A 80 18.96 13.91 -0.35
N TYR A 81 18.00 13.03 -0.56
CA TYR A 81 17.53 12.69 -1.91
C TYR A 81 16.70 13.83 -2.52
N LEU A 82 15.70 14.32 -1.80
CA LEU A 82 14.80 15.35 -2.32
C LEU A 82 15.55 16.64 -2.65
N ASN A 83 16.44 17.11 -1.77
CA ASN A 83 17.26 18.29 -2.04
C ASN A 83 18.30 18.03 -3.14
N GLY A 84 18.89 16.83 -3.18
CA GLY A 84 19.88 16.46 -4.20
C GLY A 84 19.32 16.45 -5.62
N PHE A 85 18.03 16.13 -5.78
CA PHE A 85 17.31 16.21 -7.06
C PHE A 85 16.50 17.51 -7.22
N HIS A 86 16.62 18.45 -6.28
CA HIS A 86 15.87 19.71 -6.26
C HIS A 86 14.34 19.55 -6.30
N ILE A 87 13.81 18.43 -5.81
CA ILE A 87 12.37 18.18 -5.71
C ILE A 87 11.81 18.97 -4.53
N LYS A 88 10.72 19.71 -4.74
CA LYS A 88 10.16 20.59 -3.71
C LYS A 88 8.67 20.36 -3.49
N PHE A 89 8.36 19.47 -2.56
CA PHE A 89 7.05 19.38 -1.94
C PHE A 89 6.75 20.60 -1.06
N ASP A 90 5.48 20.99 -0.99
CA ASP A 90 4.99 22.01 -0.04
C ASP A 90 4.77 21.40 1.34
N HIS A 91 4.41 20.12 1.39
CA HIS A 91 4.22 19.38 2.62
C HIS A 91 4.64 17.91 2.45
N TRP A 92 5.47 17.43 3.37
CA TRP A 92 5.81 16.01 3.50
C TRP A 92 5.37 15.55 4.88
N HIS A 93 4.48 14.56 4.94
CA HIS A 93 3.91 14.07 6.19
C HIS A 93 4.27 12.59 6.45
N ASN A 94 3.54 11.95 7.36
CA ASN A 94 3.65 10.55 7.70
C ASN A 94 2.25 9.97 7.90
N THR A 95 2.00 8.78 7.35
CA THR A 95 0.72 8.07 7.53
C THR A 95 0.50 7.57 8.97
N HIS A 96 1.56 7.41 9.77
CA HIS A 96 1.50 7.20 11.21
C HIS A 96 1.35 8.55 11.94
N SER A 97 0.17 9.16 11.80
CA SER A 97 -0.19 10.41 12.45
C SER A 97 -1.60 10.36 13.07
N PRO A 98 -1.87 11.15 14.14
CA PRO A 98 -3.20 11.23 14.74
C PRO A 98 -4.31 11.59 13.74
N GLU A 99 -4.01 12.49 12.80
CA GLU A 99 -4.96 12.97 11.78
C GLU A 99 -5.33 11.84 10.82
N ASN A 100 -4.34 11.05 10.38
CA ASN A 100 -4.62 9.93 9.48
C ASN A 100 -5.37 8.79 10.19
N VAL A 101 -5.13 8.59 11.49
CA VAL A 101 -5.92 7.65 12.31
C VAL A 101 -7.39 8.09 12.36
N GLU A 102 -7.65 9.36 12.62
CA GLU A 102 -9.01 9.90 12.67
C GLU A 102 -9.72 9.77 11.31
N LEU A 103 -9.08 10.24 10.23
CA LEU A 103 -9.64 10.19 8.87
C LEU A 103 -9.89 8.76 8.39
N SER A 104 -8.95 7.84 8.62
CA SER A 104 -9.11 6.42 8.24
C SER A 104 -10.26 5.77 9.00
N GLN A 105 -10.41 6.06 10.30
CA GLN A 105 -11.51 5.56 11.10
C GLN A 105 -12.86 6.14 10.66
N ASP A 106 -12.90 7.42 10.30
CA ASP A 106 -14.13 8.07 9.83
C ASP A 106 -14.61 7.49 8.49
N ILE A 107 -13.69 7.31 7.54
CA ILE A 107 -13.98 6.64 6.26
C ILE A 107 -14.52 5.22 6.51
N TYR A 108 -13.85 4.44 7.35
CA TYR A 108 -14.30 3.09 7.69
C TYR A 108 -15.71 3.08 8.31
N ARG A 109 -15.97 3.96 9.29
CA ARG A 109 -17.27 4.05 9.97
C ARG A 109 -18.37 4.47 9.00
N SER A 110 -18.09 5.42 8.11
CA SER A 110 -19.01 5.89 7.07
C SER A 110 -19.37 4.76 6.09
N LEU A 111 -18.37 4.02 5.60
CA LEU A 111 -18.59 2.87 4.72
C LEU A 111 -19.38 1.76 5.43
N LYS A 112 -19.08 1.51 6.71
CA LYS A 112 -19.80 0.52 7.53
C LYS A 112 -21.26 0.92 7.73
N ALA A 113 -21.53 2.18 8.08
CA ALA A 113 -22.88 2.70 8.27
C ALA A 113 -23.71 2.65 6.97
N ALA A 114 -23.06 2.83 5.82
CA ALA A 114 -23.69 2.73 4.50
C ALA A 114 -23.84 1.28 3.96
N GLY A 115 -23.44 0.27 4.75
CA GLY A 115 -23.58 -1.15 4.42
C GLY A 115 -22.54 -1.68 3.43
N PHE A 116 -21.41 -0.98 3.24
CA PHE A 116 -20.34 -1.41 2.34
C PHE A 116 -19.28 -2.30 2.99
N ILE A 117 -19.35 -2.53 4.30
CA ILE A 117 -18.42 -3.40 5.02
C ILE A 117 -19.11 -4.69 5.40
N SER A 118 -18.59 -5.83 4.92
CA SER A 118 -18.99 -7.15 5.38
C SER A 118 -17.94 -7.74 6.34
N GLN A 119 -18.39 -8.66 7.20
CA GLN A 119 -17.54 -9.34 8.18
C GLN A 119 -17.56 -10.82 7.85
N ARG A 120 -16.38 -11.43 7.72
CA ARG A 120 -16.24 -12.86 7.41
C ARG A 120 -15.13 -13.46 8.23
N SER A 121 -15.36 -14.69 8.68
CA SER A 121 -14.32 -15.50 9.28
C SER A 121 -13.48 -16.11 8.16
N ILE A 122 -12.16 -15.95 8.23
CA ILE A 122 -11.22 -16.57 7.29
C ILE A 122 -10.25 -17.46 8.06
N GLU A 123 -9.84 -18.56 7.43
CA GLU A 123 -8.75 -19.37 7.93
C GLU A 123 -7.44 -18.83 7.38
N GLN A 124 -6.50 -18.55 8.28
CA GLN A 124 -5.16 -18.09 7.93
C GLN A 124 -4.13 -18.92 8.68
N PHE A 125 -2.96 -19.05 8.09
CA PHE A 125 -1.83 -19.66 8.78
C PHE A 125 -1.34 -18.77 9.91
N TYR A 126 -1.09 -19.39 11.06
CA TYR A 126 -0.61 -18.78 12.28
C TYR A 126 0.69 -19.47 12.70
N ASP A 127 1.71 -18.68 12.99
CA ASP A 127 2.97 -19.15 13.56
C ASP A 127 2.83 -19.20 15.09
N PRO A 128 2.79 -20.40 15.71
CA PRO A 128 2.63 -20.53 17.16
C PRO A 128 3.86 -20.11 17.97
N VAL A 129 5.04 -20.09 17.36
CA VAL A 129 6.28 -19.68 18.02
C VAL A 129 6.40 -18.16 18.02
N LYS A 130 6.10 -17.53 16.87
CA LYS A 130 6.09 -16.09 16.72
C LYS A 130 4.88 -15.42 17.36
N GLY A 131 3.76 -16.15 17.43
CA GLY A 131 2.51 -15.66 17.99
C GLY A 131 1.70 -14.77 17.04
N MET A 132 1.87 -14.90 15.72
CA MET A 132 1.19 -14.03 14.73
C MET A 132 0.62 -14.79 13.54
N PHE A 133 -0.39 -14.21 12.90
CA PHE A 133 -0.84 -14.64 11.57
C PHE A 133 0.24 -14.35 10.53
N LEU A 134 0.40 -15.24 9.56
CA LEU A 134 1.39 -15.14 8.50
C LEU A 134 0.74 -14.63 7.23
N PRO A 135 1.08 -13.42 6.76
CA PRO A 135 0.83 -13.02 5.38
C PRO A 135 1.53 -13.97 4.39
N ASP A 136 1.01 -14.08 3.18
CA ASP A 136 1.44 -15.04 2.14
C ASP A 136 2.96 -15.08 1.92
N ARG A 137 3.62 -13.92 1.97
CA ARG A 137 5.07 -13.79 1.79
C ARG A 137 5.91 -14.41 2.93
N TYR A 138 5.30 -14.65 4.09
CA TYR A 138 5.95 -15.27 5.25
C TYR A 138 5.64 -16.76 5.41
N ILE A 139 5.01 -17.35 4.38
CA ILE A 139 4.74 -18.77 4.27
C ILE A 139 5.54 -19.28 3.08
N LYS A 140 6.28 -20.36 3.29
CA LYS A 140 6.87 -21.11 2.19
C LYS A 140 6.52 -22.57 2.28
N GLY A 141 6.56 -23.26 1.16
CA GLY A 141 6.32 -24.69 1.09
C GLY A 141 6.69 -25.27 -0.25
N GLU A 142 6.13 -26.43 -0.54
CA GLU A 142 6.23 -27.08 -1.83
C GLU A 142 5.02 -26.73 -2.71
N CYS A 143 5.28 -26.37 -3.98
CA CYS A 143 4.24 -26.00 -4.93
C CYS A 143 3.28 -27.18 -5.19
N PRO A 144 1.96 -26.97 -5.09
CA PRO A 144 0.98 -28.04 -5.32
C PRO A 144 0.91 -28.52 -6.77
N SER A 145 1.45 -27.76 -7.73
CA SER A 145 1.36 -28.07 -9.15
C SER A 145 2.62 -28.71 -9.72
N CYS A 146 3.81 -28.21 -9.38
CA CYS A 146 5.07 -28.67 -9.95
C CYS A 146 6.05 -29.26 -8.92
N HIS A 147 5.67 -29.30 -7.64
CA HIS A 147 6.50 -29.84 -6.55
C HIS A 147 7.84 -29.14 -6.33
N ALA A 148 8.04 -27.96 -6.91
CA ALA A 148 9.18 -27.09 -6.57
C ALA A 148 9.13 -26.74 -5.08
N LYS A 149 10.27 -26.86 -4.40
CA LYS A 149 10.42 -26.53 -2.97
C LYS A 149 10.61 -25.02 -2.76
N ASP A 150 10.42 -24.56 -1.53
CA ASP A 150 10.68 -23.19 -1.08
C ASP A 150 9.93 -22.08 -1.82
N GLN A 151 8.69 -22.38 -2.22
CA GLN A 151 7.78 -21.47 -2.94
C GLN A 151 6.90 -20.69 -1.97
N TYR A 152 6.58 -19.44 -2.30
CA TYR A 152 5.77 -18.54 -1.46
C TYR A 152 4.28 -18.93 -1.45
N GLY A 153 3.52 -18.39 -0.48
CA GLY A 153 2.11 -18.73 -0.28
C GLY A 153 1.17 -18.40 -1.44
N ASP A 154 1.48 -17.40 -2.27
CA ASP A 154 0.58 -16.86 -3.28
C ASP A 154 0.90 -17.31 -4.72
N ALA A 155 2.16 -17.63 -5.01
CA ALA A 155 2.59 -18.11 -6.32
C ALA A 155 3.90 -18.91 -6.30
N CYS A 156 4.03 -19.82 -7.26
CA CYS A 156 5.28 -20.53 -7.53
C CYS A 156 6.15 -19.74 -8.51
N GLU A 157 7.37 -19.40 -8.10
CA GLU A 157 8.38 -18.75 -8.96
C GLU A 157 8.97 -19.70 -10.01
N HIS A 158 8.72 -21.01 -9.90
CA HIS A 158 9.19 -22.00 -10.88
C HIS A 158 8.22 -22.22 -12.04
N CYS A 159 6.92 -22.41 -11.76
CA CYS A 159 5.91 -22.69 -12.79
C CYS A 159 4.86 -21.60 -12.96
N SER A 160 5.00 -20.48 -12.23
CA SER A 160 4.10 -19.32 -12.27
C SER A 160 2.63 -19.60 -11.93
N THR A 161 2.34 -20.76 -11.34
CA THR A 161 0.98 -21.07 -10.88
C THR A 161 0.69 -20.29 -9.61
N ALA A 162 -0.47 -19.62 -9.59
CA ALA A 162 -1.02 -18.96 -8.41
C ALA A 162 -1.92 -19.94 -7.64
N TYR A 163 -1.89 -19.87 -6.32
CA TYR A 163 -2.66 -20.73 -5.42
C TYR A 163 -2.90 -20.01 -4.09
N SER A 164 -3.83 -20.52 -3.29
CA SER A 164 -3.98 -20.11 -1.90
C SER A 164 -2.80 -20.64 -1.07
N PRO A 165 -2.31 -19.90 -0.06
CA PRO A 165 -1.28 -20.40 0.85
C PRO A 165 -1.65 -21.75 1.46
N THR A 166 -2.93 -21.98 1.74
CA THR A 166 -3.47 -23.22 2.30
C THR A 166 -3.31 -24.45 1.40
N GLU A 167 -2.98 -24.25 0.12
CA GLU A 167 -2.73 -25.32 -0.84
C GLU A 167 -1.26 -25.74 -0.90
N LEU A 168 -0.34 -25.02 -0.25
CA LEU A 168 1.07 -25.41 -0.16
C LEU A 168 1.21 -26.78 0.52
N ILE A 169 2.07 -27.62 -0.05
CA ILE A 169 2.48 -28.89 0.54
C ILE A 169 3.58 -28.62 1.57
N GLU A 170 3.47 -29.21 2.75
CA GLU A 170 4.40 -29.00 3.89
C GLU A 170 4.80 -27.53 4.11
N PRO A 171 3.82 -26.65 4.40
CA PRO A 171 4.09 -25.25 4.63
C PRO A 171 4.92 -25.05 5.90
N TYR A 172 5.78 -24.04 5.90
CA TYR A 172 6.57 -23.60 7.03
C TYR A 172 6.62 -22.06 7.08
N SER A 173 6.75 -21.52 8.29
CA SER A 173 6.95 -20.10 8.55
C SER A 173 8.36 -19.69 8.13
N THR A 174 8.50 -18.65 7.30
CA THR A 174 9.83 -18.11 6.96
C THR A 174 10.47 -17.35 8.13
N LEU A 175 9.69 -17.05 9.18
CA LEU A 175 10.15 -16.32 10.37
C LEU A 175 10.79 -17.23 11.42
N THR A 176 10.24 -18.44 11.61
CA THR A 176 10.67 -19.36 12.69
C THR A 176 11.02 -20.76 12.21
N GLY A 177 10.73 -21.10 10.94
CA GLY A 177 10.88 -22.45 10.40
C GLY A 177 9.83 -23.45 10.88
N THR A 178 8.90 -23.04 11.76
CA THR A 178 7.87 -23.96 12.29
C THR A 178 6.78 -24.24 11.27
N LYS A 179 6.10 -25.39 11.42
CA LYS A 179 4.89 -25.69 10.66
C LYS A 179 3.75 -24.78 11.17
N PRO A 180 3.19 -23.90 10.35
CA PRO A 180 2.10 -23.03 10.77
C PRO A 180 0.81 -23.85 10.95
N VAL A 181 -0.09 -23.34 11.79
CA VAL A 181 -1.40 -23.94 12.03
C VAL A 181 -2.49 -23.05 11.45
N LEU A 182 -3.56 -23.64 10.93
CA LEU A 182 -4.73 -22.86 10.52
C LEU A 182 -5.44 -22.34 11.77
N LYS A 183 -5.73 -21.04 11.76
CA LYS A 183 -6.57 -20.39 12.76
C LYS A 183 -7.60 -19.52 12.07
N SER A 184 -8.79 -19.51 12.66
CA SER A 184 -9.88 -18.64 12.24
C SER A 184 -9.64 -17.23 12.78
N SER A 185 -9.73 -16.23 11.89
CA SER A 185 -9.68 -14.81 12.21
C SER A 185 -10.86 -14.09 11.57
N GLU A 186 -11.43 -13.13 12.28
CA GLU A 186 -12.50 -12.30 11.74
C GLU A 186 -11.94 -11.11 10.98
N HIS A 187 -12.35 -10.95 9.73
CA HIS A 187 -11.88 -9.87 8.85
C HIS A 187 -13.04 -9.02 8.33
N PHE A 188 -12.75 -7.74 8.15
CA PHE A 188 -13.65 -6.77 7.54
C PHE A 188 -13.29 -6.60 6.06
N PHE A 189 -14.28 -6.72 5.19
CA PHE A 189 -14.13 -6.61 3.74
C PHE A 189 -14.92 -5.41 3.23
N PHE A 190 -14.27 -4.57 2.43
CA PHE A 190 -14.97 -3.57 1.63
C PHE A 190 -15.61 -4.25 0.41
N ASN A 191 -16.93 -4.14 0.29
CA ASN A 191 -17.72 -4.75 -0.78
C ASN A 191 -17.60 -3.92 -2.05
N LEU A 192 -16.41 -3.85 -2.67
CA LEU A 192 -16.20 -3.13 -3.93
C LEU A 192 -17.12 -3.62 -5.06
N SER A 193 -17.52 -4.90 -5.02
CA SER A 193 -18.46 -5.51 -5.96
C SER A 193 -19.93 -5.16 -5.72
N ASP A 194 -20.25 -4.37 -4.69
CA ASP A 194 -21.60 -3.85 -4.49
C ASP A 194 -22.04 -3.05 -5.74
N PRO A 195 -23.26 -3.29 -6.27
CA PRO A 195 -23.73 -2.61 -7.50
C PRO A 195 -23.61 -1.09 -7.44
N ARG A 196 -23.76 -0.47 -6.26
CA ARG A 196 -23.64 0.98 -6.08
C ARG A 196 -22.20 1.47 -6.31
N CYS A 197 -21.20 0.70 -5.87
CA CYS A 197 -19.80 1.01 -6.12
C CYS A 197 -19.44 0.83 -7.60
N VAL A 198 -19.92 -0.26 -8.20
CA VAL A 198 -19.70 -0.54 -9.63
C VAL A 198 -20.30 0.55 -10.50
N GLU A 199 -21.56 0.92 -10.24
CA GLU A 199 -22.24 2.01 -10.97
C GLU A 199 -21.49 3.33 -10.83
N PHE A 200 -21.12 3.71 -9.61
CA PHE A 200 -20.34 4.92 -9.36
C PHE A 200 -19.00 4.93 -10.12
N LEU A 201 -18.26 3.82 -10.08
CA LEU A 201 -16.96 3.72 -10.76
C LEU A 201 -17.11 3.74 -12.28
N LEU A 202 -18.14 3.06 -12.84
CA LEU A 202 -18.43 3.12 -14.26
C LEU A 202 -18.84 4.53 -14.71
N GLU A 203 -19.70 5.19 -13.94
CA GLU A 203 -20.07 6.59 -14.20
C GLU A 203 -18.85 7.51 -14.12
N TRP A 204 -17.98 7.31 -13.12
CA TRP A 204 -16.80 8.15 -12.96
C TRP A 204 -15.77 7.92 -14.07
N THR A 205 -15.55 6.67 -14.49
CA THR A 205 -14.55 6.34 -15.51
C THR A 205 -15.03 6.63 -16.94
N GLN A 206 -16.30 6.38 -17.25
CA GLN A 206 -16.86 6.52 -18.59
C GLN A 206 -17.65 7.82 -18.79
N GLY A 207 -18.00 8.50 -17.70
CA GLY A 207 -18.78 9.72 -17.71
C GLY A 207 -17.99 10.95 -18.13
N LYS A 208 -18.71 12.06 -18.17
CA LYS A 208 -18.18 13.38 -18.51
C LYS A 208 -18.03 14.24 -17.26
N ASN A 209 -17.08 15.15 -17.27
CA ASN A 209 -16.95 16.21 -16.27
C ASN A 209 -17.97 17.33 -16.55
N ALA A 210 -18.01 18.34 -15.69
CA ALA A 210 -18.93 19.48 -15.82
C ALA A 210 -18.78 20.27 -17.12
N GLN A 211 -17.68 20.08 -17.86
CA GLN A 211 -17.40 20.73 -19.15
C GLN A 211 -17.74 19.83 -20.34
N GLY A 212 -18.40 18.69 -20.11
CA GLY A 212 -18.80 17.75 -21.17
C GLY A 212 -17.65 16.92 -21.75
N LYS A 213 -16.44 16.99 -21.17
CA LYS A 213 -15.28 16.19 -21.58
C LYS A 213 -15.23 14.89 -20.78
N PRO A 214 -14.70 13.78 -21.32
CA PRO A 214 -14.44 12.57 -20.54
C PRO A 214 -13.69 12.89 -19.25
N ARG A 215 -14.10 12.27 -18.13
CA ARG A 215 -13.42 12.46 -16.83
C ARG A 215 -12.01 11.88 -16.85
N LEU A 216 -11.88 10.65 -17.38
CA LEU A 216 -10.58 10.06 -17.66
C LEU A 216 -9.98 10.66 -18.93
N GLN A 217 -8.70 10.98 -18.86
CA GLN A 217 -7.92 11.32 -20.04
C GLN A 217 -7.68 10.05 -20.85
N SER A 218 -7.66 10.15 -22.18
CA SER A 218 -7.15 9.06 -23.01
C SER A 218 -5.70 8.78 -22.63
N GLU A 219 -5.32 7.52 -22.46
CA GLU A 219 -3.93 7.13 -22.29
C GLU A 219 -3.08 7.77 -23.41
N VAL A 220 -1.93 8.33 -23.03
CA VAL A 220 -0.92 8.87 -23.97
C VAL A 220 0.08 7.77 -24.27
#